data_AF-A0A0F3IIP6-F1
#
_entry.id   AF-A0A0F3IIP6-F1
#
_cell.length_a   1.000
_cell.length_b   1.000
_cell.length_c   1.000
_cell.angle_alpha   90.00
_cell.angle_beta   90.00
_cell.angle_gamma   90.00
#
_symmetry.space_group_name_H-M   'P 1'
#
loop_
_entity.id
_entity.type
_entity.pdbx_description
1 polymer ?
#
loop_
_entity_poly.entity_id
_entity_poly.type
_entity_poly.pdbx_seq_one_letter_code
_entity_poly.pdbx_strand_id
1 'polypeptide(L)'
;MQGTWIRKPTGDCTVIFVHGFNSNGEDCWKHENGTYWIDLLKDDQEFESLGIYLYTYQTNLLSGAYSLSDVVDDLKERLINFDNVINNHKIVFVCHSMGGIIVRKFLVERINDLLDKKRRNWAFSSCISFIRLELCKLA
;
A
#
# COMPACT_ATOMS: atom_id res chain seq x y z
N MET A 1 -10.51 -4.52 7.97
CA MET A 1 -9.47 -3.97 7.09
C MET A 1 -9.50 -4.78 5.80
N GLN A 2 -9.18 -4.17 4.66
CA GLN A 2 -9.36 -4.78 3.34
C GLN A 2 -8.22 -4.40 2.41
N GLY A 3 -7.70 -5.41 1.72
CA GLY A 3 -6.84 -5.27 0.57
C GLY A 3 -7.65 -5.45 -0.72
N THR A 4 -7.34 -4.68 -1.76
CA THR A 4 -8.01 -4.81 -3.07
C THR A 4 -7.03 -4.59 -4.21
N TRP A 5 -6.98 -5.56 -5.12
CA TRP A 5 -6.34 -5.39 -6.41
C TRP A 5 -7.24 -4.56 -7.32
N ILE A 6 -6.84 -3.33 -7.61
CA ILE A 6 -7.49 -2.49 -8.63
C ILE A 6 -7.08 -2.96 -10.03
N ARG A 7 -5.79 -3.31 -10.18
CA ARG A 7 -5.23 -3.98 -11.37
C ARG A 7 -4.12 -4.93 -10.92
N LYS A 8 -4.16 -6.18 -11.39
CA LYS A 8 -3.05 -7.12 -11.17
C LYS A 8 -1.88 -6.76 -12.11
N PRO A 9 -0.63 -6.88 -11.64
CA PRO A 9 0.54 -6.57 -12.44
C PRO A 9 0.68 -7.54 -13.60
N THR A 10 1.06 -7.03 -14.76
CA THR A 10 1.59 -7.83 -15.88
C THR A 10 3.11 -7.69 -15.99
N GLY A 11 3.69 -6.65 -15.39
CA GLY A 11 5.13 -6.48 -15.19
C GLY A 11 5.59 -6.76 -13.76
N ASP A 12 6.78 -6.28 -13.43
CA ASP A 12 7.48 -6.62 -12.18
C ASP A 12 7.26 -5.65 -11.02
N CYS A 13 6.43 -4.62 -11.21
CA CYS A 13 6.24 -3.54 -10.24
C CYS A 13 4.78 -3.43 -9.79
N THR A 14 4.58 -3.27 -8.48
CA THR A 14 3.28 -3.00 -7.87
C THR A 14 3.34 -1.74 -7.02
N VAL A 15 2.36 -0.86 -7.20
CA VAL A 15 2.13 0.31 -6.37
C VAL A 15 1.04 -0.01 -5.35
N ILE A 16 1.32 0.28 -4.08
CA ILE A 16 0.45 0.04 -2.93
C ILE A 16 0.03 1.38 -2.33
N PHE A 17 -1.26 1.67 -2.39
CA PHE A 17 -1.86 2.87 -1.80
C PHE A 17 -2.31 2.57 -0.36
N VAL A 18 -1.84 3.38 0.60
CA VAL A 18 -2.18 3.29 2.02
C VAL A 18 -2.65 4.66 2.53
N HIS A 19 -3.94 4.75 2.84
CA HIS A 19 -4.58 6.03 3.22
C HIS A 19 -4.21 6.47 4.65
N GLY A 20 -4.63 7.68 5.02
CA GLY A 20 -4.39 8.28 6.33
C GLY A 20 -5.54 8.13 7.32
N PHE A 21 -5.50 8.93 8.38
CA PHE A 21 -6.52 8.96 9.43
C PHE A 21 -7.86 9.55 8.94
N ASN A 22 -9.00 9.04 9.46
CA ASN A 22 -10.38 9.47 9.19
C ASN A 22 -10.72 9.62 7.70
N SER A 23 -10.13 8.77 6.88
CA SER A 23 -10.42 8.64 5.46
C SER A 23 -10.68 7.16 5.13
N ASN A 24 -11.16 6.91 3.93
CA ASN A 24 -11.22 5.57 3.36
C ASN A 24 -10.40 5.52 2.06
N GLY A 25 -10.37 4.33 1.45
CA GLY A 25 -9.66 4.11 0.20
C GLY A 25 -10.18 4.93 -0.99
N GLU A 26 -11.41 5.45 -0.95
CA GLU A 26 -11.97 6.28 -2.03
C GLU A 26 -11.71 7.77 -1.78
N ASP A 27 -12.09 8.28 -0.62
CA ASP A 27 -12.03 9.71 -0.31
C ASP A 27 -10.60 10.22 -0.15
N CYS A 28 -9.67 9.38 0.32
CA CYS A 28 -8.28 9.81 0.55
C CYS A 28 -7.54 10.21 -0.74
N TRP A 29 -7.92 9.61 -1.86
CA TRP A 29 -7.21 9.75 -3.14
C TRP A 29 -8.04 10.48 -4.19
N LYS A 30 -9.24 10.96 -3.83
CA LYS A 30 -10.13 11.74 -4.69
C LYS A 30 -9.95 13.22 -4.40
N HIS A 31 -9.62 13.98 -5.44
CA HIS A 31 -9.57 15.44 -5.38
C HIS A 31 -10.97 16.05 -5.43
N GLU A 32 -11.11 17.31 -4.99
CA GLU A 32 -12.40 18.02 -4.92
C GLU A 32 -13.07 18.17 -6.31
N ASN A 33 -12.28 18.19 -7.39
CA ASN A 33 -12.79 18.21 -8.77
C ASN A 33 -13.26 16.83 -9.29
N GLY A 34 -13.19 15.78 -8.47
CA GLY A 34 -13.60 14.42 -8.81
C GLY A 34 -12.48 13.54 -9.39
N THR A 35 -11.29 14.08 -9.67
CA THR A 35 -10.14 13.30 -10.13
C THR A 35 -9.69 12.32 -9.04
N TYR A 36 -9.57 11.05 -9.40
CA TYR A 36 -9.10 10.00 -8.50
C TYR A 36 -7.69 9.58 -8.87
N TRP A 37 -6.72 9.72 -7.95
CA TRP A 37 -5.30 9.48 -8.22
C TRP A 37 -5.00 8.07 -8.72
N ILE A 38 -5.78 7.08 -8.27
CA ILE A 38 -5.58 5.69 -8.69
C ILE A 38 -6.00 5.52 -10.15
N ASP A 39 -7.05 6.21 -10.60
CA ASP A 39 -7.47 6.19 -12.01
C ASP A 39 -6.42 6.85 -12.90
N LEU A 40 -5.76 7.93 -12.44
CA LEU A 40 -4.65 8.54 -13.19
C LEU A 40 -3.53 7.53 -13.48
N LEU A 41 -3.17 6.69 -12.52
CA LEU A 41 -2.15 5.65 -12.71
C LEU A 41 -2.65 4.46 -13.53
N LYS A 42 -3.95 4.14 -13.40
CA LYS A 42 -4.58 3.02 -14.07
C LYS A 42 -4.78 3.31 -15.56
N ASP A 43 -5.18 4.53 -15.91
CA ASP A 43 -5.61 4.89 -17.26
C ASP A 43 -4.45 5.42 -18.13
N ASP A 44 -3.30 5.72 -17.53
CA ASP A 44 -2.08 6.08 -18.25
C ASP A 44 -1.40 4.84 -18.86
N GLN A 45 -1.18 4.90 -20.18
CA GLN A 45 -0.59 3.83 -20.96
C GLN A 45 0.86 3.54 -20.57
N GLU A 46 1.63 4.54 -20.14
CA GLU A 46 3.02 4.32 -19.70
C GLU A 46 3.08 3.40 -18.47
N PHE A 47 2.01 3.36 -17.68
CA PHE A 47 1.89 2.60 -16.45
C PHE A 47 1.05 1.33 -16.57
N GLU A 48 0.67 0.92 -17.78
CA GLU A 48 -0.25 -0.21 -18.02
C GLU A 48 0.22 -1.53 -17.37
N SER A 49 1.54 -1.74 -17.26
CA SER A 49 2.12 -2.95 -16.69
C SER A 49 2.14 -2.99 -15.17
N LEU A 50 1.88 -1.85 -14.50
CA LEU A 50 1.91 -1.75 -13.06
C LEU A 50 0.75 -2.49 -12.41
N GLY A 51 1.07 -3.26 -11.37
CA GLY A 51 0.09 -3.69 -10.38
C GLY A 51 -0.34 -2.49 -9.54
N ILE A 52 -1.64 -2.39 -9.26
CA ILE A 52 -2.22 -1.34 -8.44
C ILE A 52 -3.03 -2.01 -7.33
N TYR A 53 -2.60 -1.78 -6.10
CA TYR A 53 -3.19 -2.37 -4.92
C TYR A 53 -3.58 -1.28 -3.92
N LEU A 54 -4.79 -1.37 -3.39
CA LEU A 54 -5.34 -0.43 -2.41
C LEU A 54 -5.55 -1.15 -1.08
N TYR A 55 -4.95 -0.60 -0.02
CA TYR A 55 -5.15 -1.08 1.34
C TYR A 55 -5.98 -0.08 2.16
N THR A 56 -7.08 -0.56 2.75
CA THR A 56 -8.01 0.23 3.55
C THR A 56 -8.16 -0.34 4.96
N TYR A 57 -8.10 0.52 5.96
CA TYR A 57 -8.22 0.16 7.37
C TYR A 57 -9.14 1.13 8.11
N GLN A 58 -9.76 0.67 9.20
CA GLN A 58 -10.63 1.53 10.00
C GLN A 58 -9.81 2.45 10.90
N THR A 59 -10.20 3.71 10.97
CA THR A 59 -9.50 4.78 11.69
C THR A 59 -10.38 5.30 12.84
N ASN A 60 -10.75 4.42 13.78
CA ASN A 60 -11.51 4.85 14.97
C ASN A 60 -10.56 5.22 16.11
N LEU A 61 -10.43 6.52 16.41
CA LEU A 61 -9.66 7.06 17.56
C LEU A 61 -10.31 6.84 18.93
N LEU A 62 -11.54 6.32 18.98
CA LEU A 62 -12.36 6.33 20.20
C LEU A 62 -12.13 5.15 21.16
N SER A 63 -11.33 4.16 20.76
CA SER A 63 -10.84 3.12 21.68
C SER A 63 -9.32 3.20 21.72
N GLY A 64 -8.76 3.72 22.81
CA GLY A 64 -7.34 4.07 22.99
C GLY A 64 -6.30 2.93 22.82
N ALA A 65 -6.66 1.82 22.18
CA ALA A 65 -5.79 0.72 21.80
C ALA A 65 -6.38 -0.14 20.65
N TYR A 66 -7.14 0.41 19.69
CA TYR A 66 -7.20 -0.24 18.37
C TYR A 66 -5.82 -0.03 17.75
N SER A 67 -4.94 -1.00 17.98
CA SER A 67 -3.53 -0.73 18.03
C SER A 67 -3.02 -0.55 16.61
N LEU A 68 -2.20 0.47 16.39
CA LEU A 68 -1.45 0.63 15.15
C LEU A 68 -0.77 -0.70 14.73
N SER A 69 -0.41 -1.53 15.72
CA SER A 69 0.13 -2.88 15.51
C SER A 69 -0.87 -3.84 14.85
N ASP A 70 -2.16 -3.82 15.20
CA ASP A 70 -3.19 -4.64 14.55
C ASP A 70 -3.31 -4.29 13.06
N VAL A 71 -3.20 -3.00 12.72
CA VAL A 71 -3.20 -2.54 11.32
C VAL A 71 -1.94 -3.03 10.60
N VAL A 72 -0.79 -2.98 11.27
CA VAL A 72 0.46 -3.50 10.72
C VAL A 72 0.40 -5.01 10.49
N ASP A 73 -0.19 -5.76 11.41
CA ASP A 73 -0.36 -7.20 11.30
C ASP A 73 -1.33 -7.60 10.19
N ASP A 74 -2.47 -6.91 10.08
CA ASP A 74 -3.39 -7.13 8.97
C ASP A 74 -2.75 -6.75 7.62
N LEU A 75 -2.05 -5.60 7.55
CA LEU A 75 -1.30 -5.23 6.35
C LEU A 75 -0.31 -6.34 5.95
N LYS A 76 0.42 -6.89 6.92
CA LYS A 76 1.32 -8.02 6.68
C LYS A 76 0.60 -9.24 6.13
N GLU A 77 -0.49 -9.67 6.76
CA GLU A 77 -1.29 -10.82 6.32
C GLU A 77 -1.82 -10.63 4.90
N ARG A 78 -2.34 -9.43 4.60
CA ARG A 78 -2.84 -9.08 3.27
C ARG A 78 -1.75 -9.17 2.21
N LEU A 79 -0.62 -8.49 2.43
CA LEU A 79 0.44 -8.42 1.43
C LEU A 79 1.13 -9.78 1.22
N ILE A 80 1.39 -10.54 2.29
CA ILE A 80 2.21 -11.77 2.23
C ILE A 80 1.38 -13.03 1.98
N ASN A 81 0.24 -13.18 2.66
CA ASN A 81 -0.45 -14.46 2.77
C ASN A 81 -1.73 -14.52 1.94
N PHE A 82 -2.54 -13.46 1.93
CA PHE A 82 -3.83 -13.48 1.23
C PHE A 82 -3.74 -13.04 -0.23
N ASP A 83 -3.16 -11.86 -0.47
CA ASP A 83 -3.22 -11.24 -1.80
C ASP A 83 -1.93 -11.41 -2.59
N ASN A 84 -0.89 -11.97 -1.96
CA ASN A 84 0.40 -12.30 -2.56
C ASN A 84 1.11 -11.11 -3.24
N VAL A 85 0.85 -9.90 -2.77
CA VAL A 85 1.39 -8.64 -3.30
C VAL A 85 2.92 -8.62 -3.25
N ILE A 86 3.52 -9.22 -2.21
CA ILE A 86 4.98 -9.17 -2.05
C ILE A 86 5.74 -9.99 -3.09
N ASN A 87 5.05 -10.89 -3.81
CA ASN A 87 5.68 -11.73 -4.82
C ASN A 87 6.19 -10.89 -6.02
N ASN A 88 5.73 -9.65 -6.17
CA ASN A 88 6.30 -8.72 -7.13
C ASN A 88 7.72 -8.28 -6.75
N HIS A 89 8.59 -8.19 -7.75
CA HIS A 89 9.98 -7.84 -7.55
C HIS A 89 10.16 -6.41 -7.05
N LYS A 90 9.37 -5.46 -7.54
CA LYS A 90 9.42 -4.04 -7.16
C LYS A 90 8.12 -3.63 -6.49
N ILE A 91 8.23 -3.00 -5.32
CA ILE A 91 7.08 -2.55 -4.55
C ILE A 91 7.25 -1.07 -4.23
N VAL A 92 6.26 -0.26 -4.57
CA VAL A 92 6.24 1.17 -4.28
C VAL A 92 5.07 1.46 -3.35
N PHE A 93 5.34 2.09 -2.20
CA PHE A 93 4.29 2.54 -1.31
C PHE A 93 3.98 4.01 -1.56
N VAL A 94 2.70 4.31 -1.79
CA VAL A 94 2.14 5.66 -1.81
C VAL A 94 1.31 5.83 -0.54
N CYS A 95 1.79 6.68 0.36
CA CYS A 95 1.22 6.79 1.70
C CYS A 95 0.80 8.22 2.02
N HIS A 96 -0.37 8.35 2.64
CA HIS A 96 -0.86 9.62 3.18
C HIS A 96 -0.83 9.62 4.71
N SER A 97 -0.27 10.67 5.32
CA SER A 97 -0.26 10.91 6.77
C SER A 97 0.03 9.64 7.61
N MET A 98 -0.93 9.18 8.44
CA MET A 98 -0.80 8.00 9.30
C MET A 98 -0.51 6.70 8.55
N GLY A 99 -0.92 6.58 7.28
CA GLY A 99 -0.57 5.44 6.43
C GLY A 99 0.93 5.29 6.27
N GLY A 100 1.68 6.40 6.26
CA GLY A 100 3.14 6.37 6.21
C GLY A 100 3.77 5.83 7.49
N ILE A 101 3.17 6.10 8.64
CA ILE A 101 3.63 5.55 9.94
C ILE A 101 3.38 4.04 9.97
N ILE A 102 2.20 3.60 9.52
CA ILE A 102 1.85 2.18 9.42
C ILE A 102 2.85 1.44 8.54
N VAL A 103 3.10 1.93 7.32
CA VAL A 103 4.03 1.28 6.40
C VAL A 103 5.46 1.26 6.96
N ARG A 104 5.92 2.34 7.59
CA ARG A 104 7.24 2.35 8.25
C ARG A 104 7.35 1.32 9.36
N LYS A 105 6.35 1.24 10.24
CA LYS A 105 6.31 0.25 11.32
C LYS A 105 6.26 -1.18 10.77
N PHE A 106 5.44 -1.42 9.74
CA PHE A 106 5.41 -2.70 9.01
C PHE A 106 6.79 -3.07 8.45
N LEU A 107 7.46 -2.16 7.75
CA LEU A 107 8.77 -2.42 7.17
C LEU A 107 9.81 -2.73 8.24
N VAL A 108 9.81 -2.02 9.36
CA VAL A 108 10.77 -2.26 10.45
C VAL A 108 10.47 -3.57 11.17
N GLU A 109 9.21 -3.82 11.54
CA GLU A 109 8.87 -4.92 12.42
C GLU A 109 8.60 -6.25 11.68
N ARG A 110 8.39 -6.24 10.36
CA ARG A 110 8.10 -7.43 9.55
C ARG A 110 9.15 -7.66 8.45
N ILE A 111 10.32 -7.01 8.54
CA ILE A 111 11.39 -7.16 7.54
C ILE A 111 11.82 -8.61 7.36
N ASN A 112 11.89 -9.39 8.44
CA ASN A 112 12.30 -10.79 8.38
C ASN A 112 11.26 -11.64 7.63
N ASP A 113 9.97 -11.40 7.83
CA ASP A 113 8.91 -12.09 7.09
C ASP A 113 9.01 -11.83 5.57
N LEU A 114 9.30 -10.57 5.21
CA LEU A 114 9.52 -10.17 3.82
C LEU A 114 10.75 -10.86 3.22
N LEU A 115 11.86 -10.91 3.97
CA LEU A 115 13.09 -11.58 3.54
C LEU A 115 12.92 -13.09 3.42
N ASP A 116 12.25 -13.75 4.37
CA ASP A 116 12.06 -15.20 4.37
C ASP A 116 11.09 -15.66 3.27
N LYS A 117 10.02 -14.91 3.02
CA LYS A 117 9.14 -15.17 1.87
C LYS A 117 9.92 -15.02 0.56
N LYS A 118 10.80 -14.03 0.44
CA LYS A 118 11.59 -13.83 -0.78
C LYS A 118 12.78 -14.79 -0.91
N ARG A 119 13.43 -15.23 0.17
CA ARG A 119 14.49 -16.26 0.12
C ARG A 119 14.00 -17.59 -0.44
N ARG A 120 12.72 -17.92 -0.23
CA ARG A 120 12.09 -19.09 -0.85
C ARG A 120 11.91 -18.94 -2.38
N ASN A 121 11.93 -17.72 -2.90
CA ASN A 121 11.86 -17.41 -4.33
C ASN A 121 13.25 -16.95 -4.83
N TRP A 122 14.04 -17.88 -5.36
CA TRP A 122 15.49 -17.84 -5.62
C TRP A 122 16.07 -16.77 -6.59
N ALA A 123 15.66 -15.50 -6.53
CA ALA A 123 16.33 -14.40 -7.23
C ALA A 123 16.09 -13.05 -6.51
N PHE A 124 17.15 -12.38 -6.06
CA PHE A 124 17.02 -11.06 -5.41
C PHE A 124 17.69 -9.94 -6.24
N SER A 125 16.83 -9.07 -6.77
CA SER A 125 17.03 -7.62 -6.75
C SER A 125 15.64 -7.00 -6.62
N SER A 126 15.28 -6.60 -5.39
CA SER A 126 14.00 -5.96 -5.12
C SER A 126 14.25 -4.61 -4.46
N CYS A 127 13.68 -3.56 -5.02
CA CYS A 127 13.70 -2.21 -4.45
C CYS A 127 12.32 -1.93 -3.83
N ILE A 128 12.31 -1.48 -2.57
CA ILE A 128 11.11 -0.90 -1.93
C ILE A 128 11.31 0.61 -1.94
N SER A 129 10.44 1.33 -2.65
CA SER A 129 10.47 2.80 -2.70
C SER A 129 9.30 3.36 -1.91
N PHE A 130 9.57 4.44 -1.14
CA PHE A 130 8.57 5.10 -0.31
C PHE A 130 8.31 6.52 -0.82
N ILE A 131 7.08 6.78 -1.24
CA ILE A 131 6.63 8.12 -1.63
C ILE A 131 5.69 8.62 -0.52
N ARG A 132 6.14 9.63 0.22
CA ARG A 132 5.33 10.32 1.22
C ARG A 132 4.63 11.51 0.58
N LEU A 133 3.31 11.48 0.54
CA LEU A 133 2.51 12.64 0.14
C LEU A 133 2.07 13.36 1.42
N GLU A 134 2.61 14.55 1.68
CA GLU A 134 2.28 15.30 2.90
C GLU A 134 0.95 16.08 2.81
N LEU A 135 0.40 16.31 1.61
CA LEU A 135 -0.88 16.99 1.43
C LEU A 135 -1.52 16.54 0.11
N CYS A 136 -2.53 15.66 0.14
CA CYS A 136 -3.36 15.33 -1.05
C CYS A 136 -4.30 16.49 -1.48
N LYS A 137 -3.98 17.75 -1.16
CA LYS A 137 -4.70 18.95 -1.61
C LYS A 137 -3.97 19.74 -2.71
N LEU A 138 -2.94 19.16 -3.33
CA LEU A 138 -2.19 19.80 -4.40
C LEU A 138 -2.29 18.96 -5.68
N ALA A 139 -3.39 19.14 -6.40
CA ALA A 139 -3.50 19.04 -7.86
C ALA A 139 -4.87 19.59 -8.29
#